data_AF-A0A4U6D2A4-F1
#
_entry.id   AF-A0A4U6D2A4-F1
#
_cell.length_a   1.000
_cell.length_b   1.000
_cell.length_c   1.000
_cell.angle_alpha   90.00
_cell.angle_beta   90.00
_cell.angle_gamma   90.00
#
_symmetry.space_group_name_H-M   'P 1'
#
loop_
_entity.id
_entity.type
_entity.pdbx_description
1 polymer ?
#
loop_
_entity_poly.entity_id
_entity_poly.type
_entity_poly.pdbx_seq_one_letter_code
_entity_poly.pdbx_strand_id
1 'polypeptide(L)'
;MALLKWITDRNLEEAVFNLSVQVEISENKINREFGKLFLDPFIAFTEMNVFNNEYDLWKEEVIKRHLQKDLSAHIINFYLQIILSYDKSDFYYSKSEKVLSSKNNKIIAYLGYKHKNNSGKKNKRVYKQLCYELYKSPSAKNHHNYKAFFVVAIPKKPVKFEVSFALSHKLTETIDPEKNVRVTDIVSFFQLITGDENAFRDLFNVLPQLFSIFSDGNVMTKEHDRLLRTYYRTYG
;
A
#
# COMPACT_ATOMS: atom_id res chain seq x y z
N MET A 1 13.20 -23.59 -9.11
CA MET A 1 13.71 -23.02 -7.84
C MET A 1 12.67 -22.01 -7.38
N ALA A 2 12.35 -21.97 -6.08
CA ALA A 2 11.38 -21.00 -5.56
C ALA A 2 11.91 -19.57 -5.74
N LEU A 3 11.03 -18.64 -6.12
CA LEU A 3 11.36 -17.23 -6.32
C LEU A 3 11.67 -16.51 -5.01
N LEU A 4 10.93 -16.83 -3.94
CA LEU A 4 11.12 -16.29 -2.59
C LEU A 4 11.18 -17.41 -1.55
N LYS A 5 11.89 -17.18 -0.45
CA LYS A 5 12.09 -18.18 0.61
C LYS A 5 10.87 -18.43 1.49
N TRP A 6 9.97 -17.45 1.54
CA TRP A 6 8.90 -17.39 2.54
C TRP A 6 7.50 -17.56 1.94
N ILE A 7 7.33 -17.47 0.62
CA ILE A 7 6.03 -17.62 -0.06
C ILE A 7 6.19 -18.48 -1.31
N THR A 8 5.16 -19.27 -1.63
CA THR A 8 5.17 -20.13 -2.82
C THR A 8 4.98 -19.33 -4.10
N ASP A 9 5.59 -19.80 -5.19
CA ASP A 9 5.49 -19.17 -6.52
C ASP A 9 4.02 -19.04 -6.96
N ARG A 10 3.21 -20.07 -6.72
CA ARG A 10 1.76 -20.04 -7.00
C ARG A 10 1.03 -18.89 -6.29
N ASN A 11 1.33 -18.67 -5.00
CA ASN A 11 0.69 -17.59 -4.24
C ASN A 11 1.16 -16.21 -4.72
N LEU A 12 2.41 -16.09 -5.19
CA LEU A 12 2.95 -14.87 -5.80
C LEU A 12 2.28 -14.57 -7.14
N GLU A 13 2.22 -15.56 -8.03
CA GLU A 13 1.56 -15.47 -9.33
C GLU A 13 0.09 -15.07 -9.18
N GLU A 14 -0.64 -15.72 -8.25
CA GLU A 14 -2.04 -15.40 -7.96
C GLU A 14 -2.20 -13.95 -7.48
N ALA A 15 -1.28 -13.43 -6.66
CA ALA A 15 -1.34 -12.05 -6.19
C ALA A 15 -1.10 -11.04 -7.32
N VAL A 16 -0.14 -11.31 -8.21
CA VAL A 16 0.14 -10.44 -9.37
C VAL A 16 -0.99 -10.52 -10.41
N PHE A 17 -1.53 -11.70 -10.65
CA PHE A 17 -2.69 -11.90 -11.51
C PHE A 17 -3.89 -11.09 -10.99
N ASN A 18 -4.24 -11.23 -9.71
CA ASN A 18 -5.35 -10.49 -9.10
C ASN A 18 -5.14 -8.98 -9.20
N LEU A 19 -3.92 -8.48 -8.97
CA LEU A 19 -3.60 -7.07 -9.15
C LEU A 19 -3.87 -6.61 -10.59
N SER A 20 -3.40 -7.37 -11.58
CA SER A 20 -3.56 -7.06 -13.01
C SER A 20 -5.03 -7.01 -13.42
N VAL A 21 -5.82 -8.01 -13.01
CA VAL A 21 -7.27 -8.06 -13.26
C VAL A 21 -7.99 -6.87 -12.63
N GLN A 22 -7.64 -6.49 -11.39
CA GLN A 22 -8.29 -5.36 -10.73
C GLN A 22 -7.95 -4.01 -11.39
N VAL A 23 -6.73 -3.86 -11.92
CA VAL A 23 -6.33 -2.68 -12.69
C VAL A 23 -7.12 -2.60 -14.00
N GLU A 24 -7.23 -3.71 -14.73
CA GLU A 24 -8.00 -3.78 -15.98
C GLU A 24 -9.50 -3.48 -15.75
N ILE A 25 -10.10 -4.01 -14.68
CA ILE A 25 -11.49 -3.72 -14.30
C ILE A 25 -11.67 -2.21 -14.01
N SER A 26 -10.76 -1.61 -13.24
CA SER A 26 -10.77 -0.18 -12.94
C SER A 26 -10.65 0.66 -14.21
N GLU A 27 -9.74 0.31 -15.12
CA GLU A 27 -9.54 1.00 -16.39
C GLU A 27 -10.80 0.92 -17.28
N ASN A 28 -11.34 -0.29 -17.46
CA ASN A 28 -12.57 -0.51 -18.23
C ASN A 28 -13.76 0.29 -17.66
N LYS A 29 -13.87 0.37 -16.33
CA LYS A 29 -14.90 1.18 -15.68
C LYS A 29 -14.72 2.67 -15.98
N ILE A 30 -13.50 3.20 -15.79
CA ILE A 30 -13.21 4.62 -16.05
C ILE A 30 -13.48 4.96 -17.51
N ASN A 31 -13.09 4.10 -18.45
CA ASN A 31 -13.35 4.28 -19.87
C ASN A 31 -14.86 4.36 -20.19
N ARG A 32 -15.67 3.45 -19.65
CA ARG A 32 -17.13 3.45 -19.83
C ARG A 32 -17.81 4.66 -19.18
N GLU A 33 -17.27 5.15 -18.08
CA GLU A 33 -17.83 6.26 -17.31
C GLU A 33 -17.16 7.61 -17.61
N PHE A 34 -16.26 7.69 -18.61
CA PHE A 34 -15.45 8.89 -18.87
C PHE A 34 -16.31 10.14 -19.06
N GLY A 35 -17.39 10.05 -19.85
CA GLY A 35 -18.32 11.17 -20.08
C GLY A 35 -19.12 11.61 -18.85
N LYS A 36 -19.06 10.86 -17.74
CA LYS A 36 -19.69 11.20 -16.45
C LYS A 36 -18.70 11.82 -15.47
N LEU A 37 -17.41 11.87 -15.81
CA LEU A 37 -16.41 12.50 -14.98
C LEU A 37 -16.67 14.01 -14.95
N PHE A 38 -16.67 14.58 -13.75
CA PHE A 38 -16.72 16.03 -13.58
C PHE A 38 -15.36 16.61 -13.93
N LEU A 39 -15.19 17.02 -15.18
CA LEU A 39 -13.95 17.61 -15.70
C LEU A 39 -14.11 19.11 -15.83
N ASP A 40 -13.09 19.85 -15.42
CA ASP A 40 -13.03 21.29 -15.64
C ASP A 40 -12.52 21.56 -17.07
N PRO A 41 -13.36 22.14 -17.96
CA PRO A 41 -12.96 22.41 -19.33
C PRO A 41 -11.80 23.40 -19.41
N PHE A 42 -11.64 24.32 -18.46
CA PHE A 42 -10.52 25.26 -18.44
C PHE A 42 -9.20 24.55 -18.17
N ILE A 43 -9.18 23.59 -17.24
CA ILE A 43 -8.02 22.73 -17.00
C ILE A 43 -7.72 21.90 -18.25
N ALA A 44 -8.73 21.29 -18.86
CA ALA A 44 -8.57 20.50 -20.07
C ALA A 44 -7.93 21.32 -21.21
N PHE A 45 -8.49 22.50 -21.51
CA PHE A 45 -7.94 23.40 -22.53
C PHE A 45 -6.51 23.83 -22.19
N THR A 46 -6.24 24.18 -20.94
CA THR A 46 -4.91 24.60 -20.51
C THR A 46 -3.89 23.47 -20.67
N GLU A 47 -4.21 22.25 -20.19
CA GLU A 47 -3.33 21.08 -20.31
C GLU A 47 -3.03 20.76 -21.78
N MET A 48 -4.06 20.72 -22.64
CA MET A 48 -3.88 20.44 -24.07
C MET A 48 -3.00 21.49 -24.76
N ASN A 49 -3.17 22.77 -24.46
CA ASN A 49 -2.39 23.85 -25.09
C ASN A 49 -0.97 23.98 -24.51
N VAL A 50 -0.80 23.84 -23.19
CA VAL A 50 0.50 23.99 -22.54
C VAL A 50 1.40 22.78 -22.78
N PHE A 51 0.84 21.57 -22.79
CA PHE A 51 1.60 20.34 -23.03
C PHE A 51 1.61 19.91 -24.51
N ASN A 52 0.92 20.65 -25.38
CA ASN A 52 0.81 20.36 -26.80
C ASN A 52 0.27 18.94 -27.07
N ASN A 53 -0.78 18.57 -26.31
CA ASN A 53 -1.41 17.26 -26.36
C ASN A 53 -2.73 17.33 -27.15
N GLU A 54 -2.93 16.39 -28.07
CA GLU A 54 -4.22 16.18 -28.71
C GLU A 54 -5.24 15.61 -27.71
N TYR A 55 -6.54 15.73 -28.05
CA TYR A 55 -7.63 15.32 -27.17
C TYR A 55 -7.52 13.86 -26.71
N ASP A 56 -7.19 12.93 -27.61
CA ASP A 56 -7.11 11.51 -27.27
C ASP A 56 -5.95 11.21 -26.32
N LEU A 57 -4.79 11.84 -26.53
CA LEU A 57 -3.65 11.71 -25.63
C LEU A 57 -3.96 12.32 -24.25
N TRP A 58 -4.57 13.50 -24.21
CA TRP A 58 -5.03 14.12 -22.98
C TRP A 58 -6.04 13.23 -22.23
N LYS A 59 -7.00 12.65 -22.95
CA LYS A 59 -7.98 11.71 -22.40
C LYS A 59 -7.30 10.50 -21.77
N GLU A 60 -6.31 9.91 -22.43
CA GLU A 60 -5.52 8.82 -21.85
C GLU A 60 -4.81 9.25 -20.55
N GLU A 61 -4.24 10.45 -20.51
CA GLU A 61 -3.58 10.98 -19.30
C GLU A 61 -4.58 11.20 -18.15
N VAL A 62 -5.79 11.68 -18.45
CA VAL A 62 -6.88 11.77 -17.46
C VAL A 62 -7.22 10.38 -16.92
N ILE A 63 -7.41 9.40 -17.79
CA ILE A 63 -7.71 8.01 -17.39
C ILE A 63 -6.58 7.47 -16.52
N LYS A 64 -5.32 7.61 -16.93
CA LYS A 64 -4.13 7.17 -16.18
C LYS A 64 -4.06 7.83 -14.79
N ARG A 65 -4.37 9.13 -14.67
CA ARG A 65 -4.43 9.83 -13.37
C ARG A 65 -5.52 9.26 -12.45
N HIS A 66 -6.71 8.98 -12.98
CA HIS A 66 -7.78 8.36 -12.22
C HIS A 66 -7.40 6.94 -11.80
N LEU A 67 -6.82 6.15 -12.69
CA LEU A 67 -6.36 4.79 -12.43
C LEU A 67 -5.27 4.75 -11.35
N GLN A 68 -4.34 5.72 -11.34
CA GLN A 68 -3.29 5.80 -10.33
C GLN A 68 -3.83 5.92 -8.89
N LYS A 69 -4.99 6.56 -8.72
CA LYS A 69 -5.68 6.67 -7.42
C LYS A 69 -6.21 5.31 -6.96
N ASP A 70 -6.78 4.52 -7.87
CA ASP A 70 -7.28 3.17 -7.60
C ASP A 70 -6.15 2.17 -7.40
N LEU A 71 -5.09 2.29 -8.20
CA LEU A 71 -3.87 1.48 -8.11
C LEU A 71 -3.27 1.52 -6.70
N SER A 72 -3.33 2.68 -6.05
CA SER A 72 -2.87 2.83 -4.65
C SER A 72 -3.61 1.89 -3.69
N ALA A 73 -4.91 1.64 -3.90
CA ALA A 73 -5.70 0.71 -3.09
C ALA A 73 -5.44 -0.74 -3.49
N HIS A 74 -5.33 -1.01 -4.80
CA HIS A 74 -5.02 -2.35 -5.32
C HIS A 74 -3.64 -2.83 -4.86
N ILE A 75 -2.63 -1.95 -4.78
CA ILE A 75 -1.31 -2.27 -4.21
C ILE A 75 -1.40 -2.65 -2.72
N ILE A 76 -2.25 -1.99 -1.94
CA ILE A 76 -2.46 -2.39 -0.54
C ILE A 76 -3.12 -3.76 -0.44
N ASN A 77 -4.09 -4.06 -1.30
CA ASN A 77 -4.71 -5.38 -1.37
C ASN A 77 -3.70 -6.45 -1.80
N PHE A 78 -2.81 -6.13 -2.75
CA PHE A 78 -1.70 -6.99 -3.15
C PHE A 78 -0.81 -7.33 -1.95
N TYR A 79 -0.34 -6.34 -1.18
CA TYR A 79 0.46 -6.62 0.02
C TYR A 79 -0.30 -7.44 1.06
N LEU A 80 -1.59 -7.17 1.29
CA LEU A 80 -2.41 -7.98 2.17
C LEU A 80 -2.51 -9.44 1.70
N GLN A 81 -2.71 -9.67 0.40
CA GLN A 81 -2.76 -11.02 -0.16
C GLN A 81 -1.42 -11.74 0.02
N ILE A 82 -0.29 -11.06 -0.20
CA ILE A 82 1.05 -11.62 0.04
C ILE A 82 1.21 -12.02 1.50
N ILE A 83 0.86 -11.15 2.45
CA ILE A 83 1.00 -11.42 3.90
C ILE A 83 0.07 -12.55 4.35
N LEU A 84 -1.17 -12.59 3.88
CA LEU A 84 -2.12 -13.66 4.22
C LEU A 84 -1.69 -15.00 3.62
N SER A 85 -1.03 -14.99 2.46
CA SER A 85 -0.51 -16.20 1.82
C SER A 85 0.84 -16.68 2.38
N TYR A 86 1.61 -15.80 3.03
CA TYR A 86 2.84 -16.15 3.73
C TYR A 86 2.57 -17.13 4.88
N ASP A 87 1.64 -16.79 5.78
CA ASP A 87 1.23 -17.67 6.88
C ASP A 87 -0.28 -17.53 7.14
N LYS A 88 -1.06 -18.39 6.47
CA LYS A 88 -2.53 -18.47 6.59
C LYS A 88 -3.00 -18.87 7.98
N SER A 89 -2.14 -19.49 8.79
CA SER A 89 -2.49 -19.97 10.13
C SER A 89 -2.37 -18.87 11.18
N ASP A 90 -1.50 -17.89 10.94
CA ASP A 90 -1.21 -16.81 11.86
C ASP A 90 -1.90 -15.48 11.49
N PHE A 91 -1.90 -15.13 10.20
CA PHE A 91 -2.43 -13.83 9.76
C PHE A 91 -3.93 -13.87 9.47
N TYR A 92 -4.64 -12.89 10.01
CA TYR A 92 -6.06 -12.67 9.77
C TYR A 92 -6.33 -11.21 9.38
N TYR A 93 -7.21 -10.99 8.40
CA TYR A 93 -7.62 -9.65 7.97
C TYR A 93 -9.12 -9.43 8.14
N SER A 94 -9.48 -8.46 8.97
CA SER A 94 -10.87 -7.99 9.10
C SER A 94 -11.18 -6.98 8.01
N LYS A 95 -12.07 -7.35 7.07
CA LYS A 95 -12.52 -6.45 5.99
C LYS A 95 -13.34 -5.25 6.52
N SER A 96 -14.11 -5.42 7.60
CA SER A 96 -14.92 -4.33 8.17
C SER A 96 -14.04 -3.26 8.80
N GLU A 97 -13.08 -3.70 9.63
CA GLU A 97 -12.20 -2.80 10.38
C GLU A 97 -10.99 -2.34 9.56
N LYS A 98 -10.70 -3.05 8.46
CA LYS A 98 -9.50 -2.89 7.62
C LYS A 98 -8.21 -3.05 8.42
N VAL A 99 -8.20 -4.07 9.26
CA VAL A 99 -7.11 -4.36 10.20
C VAL A 99 -6.63 -5.79 9.99
N LEU A 100 -5.32 -5.93 9.85
CA LEU A 100 -4.58 -7.19 9.85
C LEU A 100 -4.16 -7.51 11.29
N SER A 101 -4.18 -8.77 11.70
CA SER A 101 -3.62 -9.24 12.97
C SER A 101 -2.80 -10.50 12.78
N SER A 102 -1.81 -10.69 13.66
CA SER A 102 -1.02 -11.93 13.75
C SER A 102 -0.79 -12.27 15.22
N LYS A 103 -1.00 -13.54 15.56
CA LYS A 103 -0.90 -14.05 16.93
C LYS A 103 0.54 -14.32 17.33
N ASN A 104 1.31 -14.92 16.42
CA ASN A 104 2.70 -15.28 16.64
C ASN A 104 3.56 -14.02 16.80
N ASN A 105 3.37 -13.04 15.92
CA ASN A 105 4.09 -11.76 15.99
C ASN A 105 3.52 -10.81 17.06
N LYS A 106 2.33 -11.11 17.61
CA LYS A 106 1.57 -10.25 18.53
C LYS A 106 1.39 -8.83 17.97
N ILE A 107 0.88 -8.75 16.74
CA ILE A 107 0.69 -7.47 16.05
C ILE A 107 -0.74 -7.26 15.57
N ILE A 108 -1.10 -5.99 15.48
CA ILE A 108 -2.28 -5.48 14.77
C ILE A 108 -1.77 -4.42 13.80
N ALA A 109 -2.23 -4.41 12.55
CA ALA A 109 -1.73 -3.50 11.54
C ALA A 109 -2.85 -2.92 10.67
N TYR A 110 -2.77 -1.63 10.40
CA TYR A 110 -3.54 -0.95 9.37
C TYR A 110 -2.59 -0.58 8.23
N LEU A 111 -2.82 -1.10 7.03
CA LEU A 111 -1.97 -0.81 5.87
C LEU A 111 -2.55 0.36 5.06
N GLY A 112 -1.70 1.35 4.78
CA GLY A 112 -2.03 2.52 3.97
C GLY A 112 -0.98 2.82 2.92
N TYR A 113 -1.40 3.40 1.79
CA TYR A 113 -0.47 3.64 0.67
C TYR A 113 0.51 4.80 0.90
N LYS A 114 0.03 5.96 1.37
CA LYS A 114 0.86 7.16 1.60
C LYS A 114 0.52 7.80 2.94
N HIS A 115 1.54 8.33 3.63
CA HIS A 115 1.34 9.15 4.82
C HIS A 115 0.72 10.49 4.43
N LYS A 116 -0.58 10.69 4.71
CA LYS A 116 -1.28 11.94 4.38
C LYS A 116 -1.03 12.98 5.49
N ASN A 117 -0.21 13.99 5.21
CA ASN A 117 0.02 15.09 6.16
C ASN A 117 -1.18 16.04 6.33
N ASN A 118 -2.10 16.09 5.35
CA ASN A 118 -3.09 17.18 5.26
C ASN A 118 -4.51 16.79 5.66
N SER A 119 -4.70 15.65 6.33
CA SER A 119 -6.03 15.33 6.87
C SER A 119 -5.89 14.62 8.21
N GLY A 120 -5.60 15.39 9.26
CA GLY A 120 -5.54 14.89 10.64
C GLY A 120 -6.78 14.09 11.05
N LYS A 121 -7.93 14.27 10.37
CA LYS A 121 -9.12 13.40 10.51
C LYS A 121 -8.87 11.93 10.13
N LYS A 122 -8.18 11.62 9.02
CA LYS A 122 -7.96 10.23 8.59
C LYS A 122 -6.91 9.53 9.45
N ASN A 123 -5.80 10.20 9.77
CA ASN A 123 -4.80 9.64 10.68
C ASN A 123 -5.36 9.48 12.11
N LYS A 124 -6.18 10.43 12.59
CA LYS A 124 -6.92 10.29 13.86
C LYS A 124 -7.90 9.12 13.83
N ARG A 125 -8.57 8.87 12.70
CA ARG A 125 -9.44 7.68 12.55
C ARG A 125 -8.64 6.39 12.62
N VAL A 126 -7.52 6.28 11.88
CA VAL A 126 -6.66 5.09 11.91
C VAL A 126 -6.13 4.84 13.31
N TYR A 127 -5.63 5.89 13.98
CA TYR A 127 -5.16 5.78 15.37
C TYR A 127 -6.27 5.30 16.30
N LYS A 128 -7.45 5.93 16.25
CA LYS A 128 -8.60 5.53 17.07
C LYS A 128 -9.01 4.08 16.79
N GLN A 129 -8.97 3.64 15.54
CA GLN A 129 -9.25 2.25 15.17
C GLN A 129 -8.21 1.31 15.80
N LEU A 130 -6.92 1.62 15.69
CA LEU A 130 -5.86 0.79 16.27
C LEU A 130 -5.96 0.72 17.79
N CYS A 131 -6.23 1.85 18.47
CA CYS A 131 -6.49 1.86 19.91
C CYS A 131 -7.75 1.06 20.27
N TYR A 132 -8.80 1.15 19.46
CA TYR A 132 -10.02 0.37 19.67
C TYR A 132 -9.74 -1.13 19.57
N GLU A 133 -9.05 -1.58 18.52
CA GLU A 133 -8.69 -2.98 18.35
C GLU A 133 -7.76 -3.52 19.44
N LEU A 134 -6.86 -2.67 19.93
CA LEU A 134 -5.89 -3.07 20.94
C LEU A 134 -6.53 -3.18 22.33
N TYR A 135 -7.48 -2.30 22.67
CA TYR A 135 -7.93 -2.14 24.07
C TYR A 135 -9.44 -2.30 24.31
N LYS A 136 -10.27 -2.15 23.28
CA LYS A 136 -11.73 -2.02 23.44
C LYS A 136 -12.55 -3.00 22.61
N SER A 137 -12.01 -3.59 21.55
CA SER A 137 -12.74 -4.55 20.73
C SER A 137 -13.00 -5.84 21.53
N PRO A 138 -14.00 -6.65 21.16
CA PRO A 138 -14.23 -7.96 21.80
C PRO A 138 -12.98 -8.85 21.80
N SER A 139 -12.13 -8.69 20.77
CA SER A 139 -10.86 -9.40 20.61
C SER A 139 -9.72 -8.85 21.46
N ALA A 140 -9.85 -7.65 22.04
CA ALA A 140 -8.81 -7.00 22.85
C ALA A 140 -8.36 -7.86 24.05
N LYS A 141 -9.24 -8.72 24.58
CA LYS A 141 -8.89 -9.71 25.62
C LYS A 141 -7.75 -10.65 25.18
N ASN A 142 -7.64 -10.93 23.89
CA ASN A 142 -6.61 -11.79 23.30
C ASN A 142 -5.36 -11.00 22.85
N HIS A 143 -5.39 -9.67 22.92
CA HIS A 143 -4.33 -8.79 22.44
C HIS A 143 -3.38 -8.32 23.56
N HIS A 144 -3.28 -9.08 24.65
CA HIS A 144 -2.35 -8.76 25.72
C HIS A 144 -0.90 -8.78 25.19
N ASN A 145 -0.17 -7.67 25.40
CA ASN A 145 1.19 -7.43 24.88
C ASN A 145 1.30 -7.31 23.35
N TYR A 146 0.22 -6.99 22.64
CA TYR A 146 0.29 -6.72 21.21
C TYR A 146 0.81 -5.31 20.94
N LYS A 147 1.42 -5.14 19.76
CA LYS A 147 1.75 -3.83 19.19
C LYS A 147 0.85 -3.53 17.99
N ALA A 148 0.35 -2.31 17.93
CA ALA A 148 -0.45 -1.81 16.82
C ALA A 148 0.39 -0.95 15.89
N PHE A 149 0.28 -1.16 14.57
CA PHE A 149 1.07 -0.49 13.56
C PHE A 149 0.18 0.20 12.52
N PHE A 150 0.43 1.47 12.25
CA PHE A 150 0.06 2.07 10.98
C PHE A 150 1.21 1.89 10.00
N VAL A 151 1.02 0.99 9.03
CA VAL A 151 2.01 0.64 8.03
C VAL A 151 1.81 1.49 6.79
N VAL A 152 2.85 2.19 6.34
CA VAL A 152 2.79 3.07 5.16
C VAL A 152 3.67 2.52 4.03
N ALA A 153 3.08 2.26 2.87
CA ALA A 153 3.81 1.78 1.70
C ALA A 153 4.80 2.79 1.12
N ILE A 154 4.42 4.07 1.10
CA ILE A 154 5.26 5.19 0.66
C ILE A 154 5.39 6.18 1.81
N PRO A 155 6.52 6.16 2.53
CA PRO A 155 6.75 7.01 3.68
C PRO A 155 6.93 8.48 3.26
N LYS A 156 6.71 9.41 4.19
CA LYS A 156 6.87 10.86 3.94
C LYS A 156 8.32 11.22 3.68
N LYS A 157 9.21 10.66 4.49
CA LYS A 157 10.65 10.73 4.31
C LYS A 157 11.12 9.36 3.91
N PRO A 158 12.07 9.27 2.99
CA PRO A 158 12.56 8.01 2.51
C PRO A 158 13.66 7.53 3.46
N VAL A 159 13.28 7.26 4.69
CA VAL A 159 14.19 6.75 5.72
C VAL A 159 13.41 5.62 6.37
N LYS A 160 14.04 4.46 6.58
CA LYS A 160 13.42 3.41 7.39
C LYS A 160 13.07 3.99 8.75
N PHE A 161 11.84 3.79 9.19
CA PHE A 161 11.46 4.34 10.48
C PHE A 161 10.44 3.47 11.19
N GLU A 162 10.63 3.36 12.49
CA GLU A 162 9.60 2.94 13.43
C GLU A 162 9.53 4.01 14.50
N VAL A 163 8.43 4.76 14.52
CA VAL A 163 8.23 5.85 15.49
C VAL A 163 6.90 5.68 16.19
N SER A 164 6.81 6.11 17.45
CA SER A 164 5.54 6.17 18.16
C SER A 164 4.53 6.98 17.34
N PHE A 165 3.30 6.50 17.25
CA PHE A 165 2.22 7.19 16.57
C PHE A 165 1.78 8.39 17.43
N ALA A 166 2.48 9.51 17.30
CA ALA A 166 2.13 10.75 17.96
C ALA A 166 1.22 11.58 17.04
N LEU A 167 -0.02 11.84 17.49
CA LEU A 167 -0.90 12.80 16.83
C LEU A 167 -0.62 14.21 17.38
N SER A 168 0.30 14.97 16.77
CA SER A 168 0.37 16.41 17.07
C SER A 168 -0.71 17.14 16.26
N HIS A 169 -1.88 17.39 16.86
CA HIS A 169 -2.86 18.29 16.26
C HIS A 169 -2.77 19.66 16.94
N LYS A 170 -2.46 20.69 16.14
CA LYS A 170 -2.24 22.10 16.58
C LYS A 170 -3.43 22.80 17.27
N LEU A 171 -4.53 22.13 17.62
CA LEU A 171 -5.75 22.88 17.97
C LEU A 171 -6.66 22.38 19.08
N THR A 172 -6.46 21.26 19.81
CA THR A 172 -7.17 21.03 21.11
C THR A 172 -6.94 19.71 21.84
N GLU A 173 -6.29 18.69 21.27
CA GLU A 173 -6.07 17.42 21.98
C GLU A 173 -4.74 16.80 21.55
N THR A 174 -3.68 17.01 22.33
CA THR A 174 -2.51 16.14 22.31
C THR A 174 -2.96 14.83 22.93
N ILE A 175 -3.21 13.82 22.10
CA ILE A 175 -3.37 12.46 22.62
C ILE A 175 -1.96 11.99 22.94
N ASP A 176 -1.69 11.69 24.21
CA ASP A 176 -0.40 11.14 24.60
C ASP A 176 -0.09 9.91 23.74
N PRO A 177 1.13 9.81 23.18
CA PRO A 177 1.49 8.71 22.32
C PRO A 177 1.36 7.40 23.10
N GLU A 178 0.38 6.59 22.70
CA GLU A 178 0.21 5.25 23.24
C GLU A 178 1.45 4.42 22.92
N LYS A 179 2.11 3.86 23.94
CA LYS A 179 3.42 3.19 23.78
C LYS A 179 3.39 2.04 22.76
N ASN A 180 2.23 1.41 22.62
CA ASN A 180 2.02 0.24 21.76
C ASN A 180 1.46 0.59 20.38
N VAL A 181 1.16 1.86 20.07
CA VAL A 181 0.69 2.27 18.74
C VAL A 181 1.81 3.00 18.00
N ARG A 182 2.26 2.43 16.89
CA ARG A 182 3.44 2.88 16.14
C ARG A 182 3.11 3.16 14.68
N VAL A 183 3.91 3.99 14.03
CA VAL A 183 3.95 4.12 12.57
C VAL A 183 5.22 3.45 12.08
N THR A 184 5.09 2.63 11.03
CA THR A 184 6.23 1.99 10.38
C THR A 184 6.06 2.04 8.86
N ASP A 185 7.16 1.90 8.12
CA ASP A 185 7.12 1.73 6.67
C ASP A 185 6.94 0.26 6.28
N ILE A 186 6.52 0.01 5.03
CA ILE A 186 6.24 -1.36 4.55
C ILE A 186 7.49 -2.25 4.52
N VAL A 187 8.68 -1.69 4.28
CA VAL A 187 9.94 -2.47 4.26
C VAL A 187 10.22 -3.02 5.65
N SER A 188 10.20 -2.12 6.65
CA SER A 188 10.38 -2.47 8.06
C SER A 188 9.29 -3.43 8.56
N PHE A 189 8.06 -3.28 8.08
CA PHE A 189 6.98 -4.21 8.42
C PHE A 189 7.18 -5.62 7.84
N PHE A 190 7.64 -5.74 6.60
CA PHE A 190 7.96 -7.05 6.00
C PHE A 190 9.12 -7.73 6.73
N GLN A 191 10.16 -6.98 7.13
CA GLN A 191 11.23 -7.50 7.97
C GLN A 191 10.70 -7.99 9.33
N LEU A 192 9.79 -7.24 9.95
CA LEU A 192 9.18 -7.61 11.23
C LEU A 192 8.41 -8.93 11.16
N ILE A 193 7.61 -9.14 10.11
CA ILE A 193 6.72 -10.32 10.01
C ILE A 193 7.40 -11.57 9.45
N THR A 194 8.45 -11.41 8.64
CA THR A 194 9.17 -12.53 8.02
C THR A 194 10.45 -12.91 8.76
N GLY A 195 11.02 -11.98 9.54
CA GLY A 195 12.37 -12.12 10.10
C GLY A 195 13.50 -11.96 9.09
N ASP A 196 13.19 -11.68 7.81
CA ASP A 196 14.17 -11.52 6.73
C ASP A 196 14.32 -10.03 6.38
N GLU A 197 15.53 -9.50 6.58
CA GLU A 197 15.87 -8.10 6.33
C GLU A 197 15.73 -7.69 4.86
N ASN A 198 15.75 -8.66 3.94
CA ASN A 198 15.64 -8.46 2.51
C ASN A 198 14.26 -8.83 1.95
N ALA A 199 13.31 -9.30 2.77
CA ALA A 199 12.04 -9.84 2.29
C ALA A 199 11.31 -8.95 1.27
N PHE A 200 11.20 -7.65 1.55
CA PHE A 200 10.53 -6.71 0.65
C PHE A 200 11.37 -6.40 -0.60
N ARG A 201 12.70 -6.38 -0.47
CA ARG A 201 13.61 -6.17 -1.60
C ARG A 201 13.56 -7.34 -2.57
N ASP A 202 13.59 -8.55 -2.04
CA ASP A 202 13.50 -9.78 -2.81
C ASP A 202 12.16 -9.87 -3.52
N LEU A 203 11.06 -9.53 -2.83
CA LEU A 203 9.74 -9.40 -3.45
C LEU A 203 9.78 -8.46 -4.66
N PHE A 204 10.37 -7.28 -4.51
CA PHE A 204 10.48 -6.32 -5.60
C PHE A 204 11.33 -6.84 -6.77
N ASN A 205 12.44 -7.54 -6.49
CA ASN A 205 13.33 -8.10 -7.51
C ASN A 205 12.63 -9.14 -8.40
N VAL A 206 11.65 -9.88 -7.87
CA VAL A 206 10.94 -10.93 -8.63
C VAL A 206 9.72 -10.40 -9.39
N LEU A 207 9.23 -9.19 -9.09
CA LEU A 207 8.05 -8.62 -9.74
C LEU A 207 8.15 -8.53 -11.28
N PRO A 208 9.26 -8.11 -11.90
CA PRO A 208 9.33 -8.01 -13.37
C PRO A 208 9.09 -9.35 -14.05
N GLN A 209 9.68 -10.43 -13.50
CA GLN A 209 9.47 -11.78 -13.99
C GLN A 209 8.00 -12.18 -13.85
N LEU A 210 7.37 -11.91 -12.71
CA LEU A 210 5.96 -12.23 -12.51
C LEU A 210 5.04 -11.43 -13.45
N PHE A 211 5.28 -10.14 -13.65
CA PHE A 211 4.48 -9.33 -14.58
C PHE A 211 4.67 -9.77 -16.03
N SER A 212 5.83 -10.31 -16.42
CA SER A 212 6.05 -10.82 -17.77
C SER A 212 5.19 -12.05 -18.12
N ILE A 213 4.66 -12.75 -17.12
CA ILE A 213 3.73 -13.87 -17.32
C ILE A 213 2.35 -13.35 -17.79
N PHE A 214 1.97 -12.16 -17.34
CA PHE A 214 0.62 -11.61 -17.53
C PHE A 214 0.56 -10.40 -18.46
N SER A 215 1.71 -9.94 -18.95
CA SER A 215 1.79 -8.80 -19.86
C SER A 215 2.65 -9.15 -21.07
N ASP A 216 2.17 -8.82 -22.27
CA ASP A 216 2.87 -9.02 -23.55
C ASP A 216 4.12 -8.11 -23.70
N GLY A 217 4.56 -7.44 -22.63
CA GLY A 217 5.51 -6.34 -22.66
C GLY A 217 6.91 -6.71 -22.14
N ASN A 218 7.86 -6.84 -23.06
CA ASN A 218 9.32 -6.92 -22.83
C ASN A 218 9.95 -5.67 -22.14
N VAL A 219 9.15 -4.70 -21.70
CA VAL A 219 9.62 -3.39 -21.20
C VAL A 219 10.14 -3.47 -19.76
N MET A 220 9.70 -4.47 -18.98
CA MET A 220 9.85 -4.47 -17.52
C MET A 220 11.29 -4.71 -17.03
N THR A 221 12.17 -5.37 -17.79
CA THR A 221 13.50 -5.76 -17.29
C THR A 221 14.54 -4.64 -17.34
N LYS A 222 14.50 -3.74 -18.34
CA LYS A 222 15.54 -2.70 -18.51
C LYS A 222 15.43 -1.54 -17.52
N GLU A 223 14.21 -1.12 -17.18
CA GLU A 223 13.98 0.01 -16.25
C GLU A 223 13.86 -0.44 -14.78
N HIS A 224 13.77 -1.75 -14.52
CA HIS A 224 13.62 -2.30 -13.17
C HIS A 224 14.73 -1.85 -12.23
N ASP A 225 15.98 -2.04 -12.64
CA ASP A 225 17.15 -1.65 -11.85
C ASP A 225 17.18 -0.14 -11.58
N ARG A 226 16.71 0.67 -12.52
CA ARG A 226 16.64 2.13 -12.36
C ARG A 226 15.56 2.51 -11.34
N LEU A 227 14.40 1.85 -11.37
CA LEU A 227 13.33 2.05 -10.39
C LEU A 227 13.77 1.61 -8.99
N LEU A 228 14.42 0.44 -8.86
CA LEU A 228 14.98 -0.02 -7.58
C LEU A 228 16.04 0.92 -7.04
N ARG A 229 17.00 1.32 -7.88
CA ARG A 229 18.01 2.31 -7.48
C ARG A 229 17.35 3.61 -7.04
N THR A 230 16.32 4.08 -7.74
CA THR A 230 15.61 5.30 -7.34
C THR A 230 14.93 5.11 -5.99
N TYR A 231 14.18 4.02 -5.80
CA TYR A 231 13.53 3.72 -4.53
C TYR A 231 14.53 3.62 -3.38
N TYR A 232 15.55 2.76 -3.50
CA TYR A 232 16.52 2.50 -2.43
C TYR A 232 17.56 3.60 -2.22
N ARG A 233 17.94 4.37 -3.25
CA ARG A 233 18.75 5.59 -3.06
C ARG A 233 18.02 6.60 -2.20
N THR A 234 16.69 6.61 -2.32
CA THR A 234 15.89 7.49 -1.50
C THR A 234 15.88 6.97 -0.05
N TYR A 235 15.84 5.65 0.18
CA TYR A 235 15.82 4.97 1.51
C TYR A 235 17.15 4.86 2.27
N GLY A 236 18.27 5.30 1.68
CA GLY A 236 19.63 5.19 2.21
C GLY A 236 20.04 6.32 3.13
#